data_AF-A0A6P0XZ37-F1
#
_entry.id   AF-A0A6P0XZ37-F1
#
_cell.length_a   1.000
_cell.length_b   1.000
_cell.length_c   1.000
_cell.angle_alpha   90.00
_cell.angle_beta   90.00
_cell.angle_gamma   90.00
#
_symmetry.space_group_name_H-M   'P 1'
#
loop_
_entity.id
_entity.type
_entity.pdbx_description
1 polymer ?
#
loop_
_entity_poly.entity_id
_entity_poly.type
_entity_poly.pdbx_seq_one_letter_code
_entity_poly.pdbx_strand_id
1 'polypeptide(L)' 'GGGDHLQATAVSNEFAGKNRVKQHQLVYGALNEAMASEAIHALALKTYTPEAWQAVVQSA' A
#
# COMPACT_ATOMS: atom_id res chain seq x y z
N GLY A 1 16.90 -15.49 11.71
CA GLY A 1 16.54 -14.67 10.55
C GLY A 1 15.39 -13.79 10.94
N GLY A 2 15.66 -12.56 11.34
CA GLY A 2 14.63 -11.57 11.64
C GLY A 2 14.27 -10.87 10.33
N GLY A 3 13.26 -11.40 9.64
CA GLY A 3 12.69 -10.70 8.50
C GLY A 3 11.87 -9.55 9.03
N ASP A 4 12.39 -8.32 8.96
CA ASP A 4 11.61 -7.12 9.20
C ASP A 4 10.51 -7.05 8.15
N HIS A 5 9.33 -7.60 8.49
CA HIS A 5 8.15 -7.51 7.65
C HIS A 5 7.67 -6.06 7.66
N LEU A 6 8.11 -5.30 6.67
CA LEU A 6 7.66 -3.93 6.49
C LEU A 6 6.21 -3.95 6.00
N GLN A 7 5.37 -3.11 6.60
CA GLN A 7 4.00 -2.91 6.16
C GLN A 7 3.80 -1.44 5.78
N ALA A 8 3.30 -1.21 4.57
CA ALA A 8 2.97 0.13 4.08
C ALA A 8 1.47 0.24 3.88
N THR A 9 0.89 1.36 4.30
CA THR A 9 -0.52 1.68 4.06
C THR A 9 -0.60 2.90 3.15
N ALA A 10 -1.17 2.72 1.97
CA ALA A 10 -1.38 3.77 1.00
C ALA A 10 -2.88 4.13 0.95
N VAL A 11 -3.18 5.43 1.08
CA VAL A 11 -4.55 5.96 1.05
C VAL A 11 -4.68 6.93 -0.13
N SER A 12 -5.55 6.63 -1.09
CA SER A 12 -5.77 7.50 -2.25
C SER A 12 -7.15 7.31 -2.87
N ASN A 13 -7.74 8.41 -3.36
CA ASN A 13 -8.99 8.39 -4.13
C ASN A 13 -8.85 7.61 -5.44
N GLU A 14 -7.64 7.49 -5.98
CA GLU A 14 -7.40 6.76 -7.22
C GLU A 14 -7.67 5.25 -7.10
N PHE A 15 -7.77 4.73 -5.88
CA PHE A 15 -8.09 3.32 -5.64
C PHE A 15 -9.59 3.04 -5.71
N ALA A 16 -10.43 4.06 -5.66
CA ALA A 16 -11.88 3.92 -5.75
C ALA A 16 -12.28 3.32 -7.11
N GLY A 17 -13.09 2.27 -7.08
CA GLY A 17 -13.53 1.55 -8.29
C GLY A 17 -12.44 0.74 -9.00
N LYS A 18 -11.20 0.70 -8.50
CA LYS A 18 -10.12 -0.13 -9.04
C LYS A 18 -10.04 -1.46 -8.32
N ASN A 19 -9.70 -2.52 -9.05
CA ASN A 19 -9.44 -3.81 -8.44
C ASN A 19 -8.09 -3.80 -7.70
N ARG A 20 -7.91 -4.77 -6.80
CA ARG A 20 -6.71 -4.90 -5.96
C ARG A 20 -5.41 -4.96 -6.77
N VAL A 21 -5.43 -5.59 -7.95
CA VAL A 21 -4.27 -5.64 -8.86
C VAL A 21 -3.89 -4.25 -9.38
N LYS A 22 -4.85 -3.46 -9.89
CA LYS A 22 -4.59 -2.09 -10.37
C LYS A 22 -4.16 -1.15 -9.24
N GLN A 23 -4.76 -1.29 -8.06
CA GLN A 23 -4.34 -0.53 -6.87
C GLN A 23 -2.87 -0.82 -6.54
N HIS A 24 -2.49 -2.10 -6.52
CA HIS A 24 -1.10 -2.49 -6.31
C HIS A 24 -0.19 -1.96 -7.42
N GLN A 25 -0.58 -2.05 -8.70
CA GLN A 25 0.23 -1.49 -9.81
C GLN A 25 0.47 0.01 -9.69
N LEU A 26 -0.54 0.79 -9.29
CA LEU A 26 -0.38 2.24 -9.06
C LEU A 26 0.62 2.51 -7.95
N VAL A 27 0.49 1.78 -6.84
CA VAL A 27 1.36 1.97 -5.69
C VAL A 27 2.77 1.48 -5.98
N TYR A 28 2.94 0.35 -6.66
CA TYR A 28 4.25 -0.10 -7.15
C TYR A 28 4.85 0.89 -8.14
N GLY A 29 4.05 1.51 -9.01
CA GLY A 29 4.52 2.57 -9.91
C GLY A 29 5.05 3.78 -9.13
N ALA A 30 4.33 4.23 -8.12
CA ALA A 30 4.77 5.32 -7.24
C ALA A 30 5.94 4.93 -6.32
N LEU A 31 5.98 3.68 -5.86
CA LEU A 31 7.06 3.11 -5.07
C LEU A 31 8.26 2.70 -5.92
N ASN A 32 8.18 2.67 -7.25
CA ASN A 32 9.28 2.17 -8.10
C ASN A 32 10.57 2.97 -7.86
N GLU A 33 10.44 4.28 -7.63
CA GLU A 33 11.57 5.14 -7.23
C GLU A 33 12.11 4.81 -5.82
N ALA A 34 11.24 4.38 -4.90
CA ALA A 34 11.64 3.97 -3.55
C ALA A 34 12.17 2.51 -3.49
N MET A 35 11.65 1.62 -4.32
CA MET A 35 12.02 0.20 -4.45
C MET A 35 13.31 -0.01 -5.25
N ALA A 36 13.79 1.01 -5.97
CA ALA A 36 15.14 1.02 -6.52
C ALA A 36 16.21 0.87 -5.41
N SER A 37 15.86 1.15 -4.15
CA SER A 37 16.62 0.66 -3.01
C SER A 37 16.26 -0.81 -2.76
N GLU A 38 17.18 -1.73 -3.07
CA GLU A 38 17.06 -3.20 -2.93
C GLU A 38 16.82 -3.71 -1.48
N ALA A 39 16.30 -2.87 -0.60
CA ALA A 39 16.14 -3.13 0.83
C ALA A 39 14.90 -3.97 1.18
N ILE A 40 13.91 -4.08 0.30
CA ILE A 40 12.60 -4.66 0.68
C ILE A 40 12.37 -6.03 0.03
N HIS A 41 12.69 -7.10 0.78
CA HIS A 41 12.47 -8.48 0.38
C HIS A 41 11.01 -8.95 0.56
N ALA A 42 10.22 -8.30 1.42
CA ALA A 42 8.78 -8.53 1.58
C ALA A 42 8.09 -7.28 2.18
N LEU A 43 7.34 -6.53 1.35
CA LEU A 43 6.48 -5.43 1.80
C LEU A 43 5.03 -5.89 1.82
N ALA A 44 4.38 -5.86 2.97
CA ALA A 44 2.93 -5.96 3.04
C ALA A 44 2.33 -4.61 2.67
N LEU A 45 1.83 -4.48 1.44
CA LEU A 45 1.12 -3.28 1.01
C LEU A 45 -0.38 -3.41 1.27
N LYS A 46 -0.94 -2.42 1.95
CA LYS A 46 -2.38 -2.22 2.10
C LYS A 46 -2.80 -0.95 1.37
N THR A 47 -3.84 -1.06 0.56
CA THR A 47 -4.40 0.06 -0.21
C THR A 47 -5.82 0.34 0.26
N TYR A 48 -6.12 1.60 0.56
CA TYR A 48 -7.44 2.04 1.01
C TYR A 48 -7.89 3.30 0.27
N THR A 49 -9.19 3.42 0.01
CA THR A 49 -9.76 4.73 -0.30
C THR A 49 -9.81 5.57 0.97
N PRO A 50 -9.84 6.91 0.89
CA PRO A 50 -9.98 7.76 2.08
C PRO A 50 -11.23 7.44 2.90
N GLU A 51 -12.33 7.07 2.24
CA GLU A 51 -13.58 6.65 2.89
C GLU A 51 -13.39 5.33 3.65
N ALA A 52 -12.78 4.32 3.01
CA ALA A 52 -12.50 3.04 3.66
C ALA A 52 -11.50 3.19 4.81
N TRP A 53 -10.49 4.05 4.65
CA TRP A 53 -9.52 4.34 5.69
C TRP A 53 -10.16 5.03 6.89
N GLN A 54 -11.04 6.02 6.67
CA GLN A 54 -11.82 6.63 7.74
C GLN A 54 -12.63 5.59 8.52
N ALA A 55 -13.29 4.66 7.83
CA ALA A 55 -14.04 3.59 8.49
C ALA A 55 -13.13 2.71 9.36
N VAL A 56 -11.92 2.37 8.88
CA VAL A 56 -10.94 1.57 9.62
C VAL A 56 -10.43 2.31 10.87
N VAL A 57 -10.05 3.58 10.74
CA VAL A 57 -9.45 4.38 11.84
C VAL A 57 -10.47 4.75 12.91
N GLN A 58 -11.73 4.96 12.53
CA GLN A 58 -12.82 5.25 13.49
C GLN A 58 -13.15 4.05 14.40
N SER A 59 -12.81 2.84 13.98
CA SER A 59 -13.06 1.60 14.73
C SER A 59 -11.85 1.08 15.53
N ALA A 60 -10.74 1.83 15.55
CA ALA A 60 -9.53 1.51 16.33
C ALA A 60 -9.46 2.36 17.60
#